data_AF-A0A644ZWA0-F1
#
_entry.id   AF-A0A644ZWA0-F1
#
_cell.length_a   1.000
_cell.length_b   1.000
_cell.length_c   1.000
_cell.angle_alpha   90.00
_cell.angle_beta   90.00
_cell.angle_gamma   90.00
#
_symmetry.space_group_name_H-M   'P 1'
#
loop_
_entity.id
_entity.type
_entity.pdbx_description
1 polymer ?
#
loop_
_entity_poly.entity_id
_entity_poly.type
_entity_poly.pdbx_seq_one_letter_code
_entity_poly.pdbx_strand_id
1 'polypeptide(L)'
;MALQPRISASFGRSAYALPGWLTPLLFVLLGVYGALLGAGQGLLTLALLAVLGSGLQAANAVKNLTNAATNLVAAILLMVRADIPWALCAGIAVGGVAGGLLGARVARRLPDRVLRGAVVGIGLGTAVWAFVAW
;
A
#
# COMPACT_ATOMS: atom_id res chain seq x y z
N MET A 1 -8.66 -24.58 -7.06
CA MET A 1 -7.59 -24.42 -8.07
C MET A 1 -8.05 -24.70 -9.51
N ALA A 2 -9.21 -25.33 -9.76
CA ALA A 2 -9.72 -25.54 -11.14
C ALA A 2 -10.56 -24.38 -11.73
N LEU A 3 -10.99 -23.40 -10.92
CA LEU A 3 -11.90 -22.31 -11.34
C LEU A 3 -11.25 -20.92 -11.45
N GLN A 4 -9.98 -20.79 -11.02
CA GLN A 4 -9.25 -19.52 -11.01
C GLN A 4 -9.04 -18.85 -12.39
N PRO A 5 -8.95 -19.57 -13.54
CA PRO A 5 -8.68 -18.91 -14.82
C PRO A 5 -9.85 -18.08 -15.35
N ARG A 6 -11.09 -18.34 -14.91
CA ARG A 6 -12.30 -17.76 -15.53
C ARG A 6 -12.74 -16.44 -14.91
N ILE A 7 -12.39 -16.17 -13.65
CA ILE A 7 -12.71 -14.89 -12.98
C ILE A 7 -11.65 -13.82 -13.31
N SER A 8 -10.41 -14.23 -13.63
CA SER A 8 -9.36 -13.30 -14.06
C SER A 8 -9.53 -12.82 -15.51
N ALA A 9 -10.32 -13.53 -16.33
CA ALA A 9 -10.60 -13.14 -17.71
C ALA A 9 -11.72 -12.08 -17.84
N SER A 10 -12.54 -11.90 -16.80
CA SER A 10 -13.69 -10.98 -16.80
C SER A 10 -13.42 -9.61 -16.16
N PHE A 11 -12.24 -9.39 -15.57
CA PHE A 11 -11.75 -8.02 -15.35
C PHE A 11 -11.37 -7.47 -16.73
N GLY A 12 -12.37 -6.91 -17.41
CA GLY A 12 -12.20 -6.29 -18.71
C GLY A 12 -11.00 -5.35 -18.67
N ARG A 13 -10.14 -5.46 -19.69
CA ARG A 13 -9.05 -4.52 -19.99
C ARG A 13 -9.60 -3.15 -20.44
N SER A 14 -10.65 -2.65 -19.79
CA SER A 14 -11.17 -1.32 -20.07
C SER A 14 -10.24 -0.31 -19.42
N ALA A 15 -9.15 -0.02 -20.12
CA ALA A 15 -8.36 1.16 -19.85
C ALA A 15 -9.23 2.37 -20.20
N TYR A 16 -9.65 3.12 -19.19
CA TYR A 16 -10.26 4.42 -19.43
C TYR A 16 -9.16 5.38 -19.86
N ALA A 17 -9.31 5.96 -21.06
CA ALA A 17 -8.44 7.03 -21.52
C ALA A 17 -8.77 8.31 -20.75
N LEU A 18 -8.11 8.50 -19.60
CA LEU A 18 -8.19 9.75 -18.87
C LEU A 18 -7.48 10.86 -19.67
N PRO A 19 -7.99 12.10 -19.64
CA PRO A 19 -7.27 13.27 -20.13
C PRO A 19 -5.84 13.32 -19.55
N GLY A 20 -4.85 13.69 -20.38
CA GLY A 20 -3.43 13.58 -20.01
C GLY A 20 -3.01 14.36 -18.75
N TRP A 21 -3.76 15.40 -18.37
CA TRP A 21 -3.54 16.18 -17.15
C TRP A 21 -4.16 15.56 -15.89
N LEU A 22 -5.19 14.72 -16.04
CA LEU A 22 -5.91 14.14 -14.89
C LEU A 22 -5.07 13.09 -14.18
N THR A 23 -4.34 12.25 -14.93
CA THR A 23 -3.49 11.21 -14.33
C THR A 23 -2.44 11.78 -13.35
N PRO A 24 -1.57 12.74 -13.75
CA PRO A 24 -0.60 13.32 -12.80
C PRO A 24 -1.29 14.06 -11.65
N LEU A 25 -2.41 14.75 -11.90
CA LEU A 25 -3.19 15.39 -10.83
C LEU A 25 -3.68 14.37 -9.79
N LEU A 26 -4.22 13.24 -10.24
CA LEU A 26 -4.68 12.18 -9.33
C LEU A 26 -3.52 11.59 -8.52
N PHE A 27 -2.32 11.45 -9.12
CA PHE A 27 -1.13 11.04 -8.37
C PHE A 27 -0.68 12.08 -7.34
N VAL A 28 -0.80 13.39 -7.64
CA VAL A 28 -0.55 14.46 -6.65
C VAL A 28 -1.54 14.35 -5.50
N LEU A 29 -2.83 14.20 -5.78
CA LEU A 29 -3.87 14.03 -4.76
C LEU A 29 -3.66 12.77 -3.92
N LEU A 30 -3.24 11.66 -4.53
CA LEU A 30 -2.86 10.44 -3.82
C LEU A 30 -1.66 10.67 -2.89
N GLY A 31 -0.68 11.47 -3.33
CA GLY A 31 0.46 11.85 -2.51
C GLY A 31 0.06 12.70 -1.29
N VAL A 32 -0.82 13.69 -1.49
CA VAL A 32 -1.37 14.52 -0.40
C VAL A 32 -2.18 13.66 0.57
N TYR A 33 -3.08 12.82 0.05
CA TYR A 33 -3.83 11.86 0.86
C TYR A 33 -2.90 10.95 1.67
N GLY A 34 -1.86 10.42 1.02
CA GLY A 34 -0.86 9.58 1.65
C GLY A 34 -0.10 10.27 2.77
N ALA A 35 0.26 11.55 2.59
CA ALA A 35 0.94 12.33 3.62
C ALA A 35 0.03 12.69 4.81
N LEU A 36 -1.27 12.87 4.59
CA LEU A 36 -2.23 13.25 5.64
C LEU A 36 -2.71 12.05 6.48
N LEU A 37 -3.04 10.93 5.83
CA LEU A 37 -3.67 9.79 6.48
C LEU A 37 -2.75 8.56 6.58
N GLY A 38 -1.82 8.38 5.64
CA GLY A 38 -0.89 7.24 5.56
C GLY A 38 -1.53 5.88 5.25
N ALA A 39 -2.70 5.59 5.83
CA ALA A 39 -3.43 4.34 5.67
C ALA A 39 -4.23 4.30 4.36
N GLY A 40 -4.13 3.19 3.63
CA GLY A 40 -4.95 2.92 2.43
C GLY A 40 -4.48 3.59 1.14
N GLN A 41 -3.43 4.43 1.15
CA GLN A 41 -2.87 5.07 -0.06
C GLN A 41 -2.64 4.05 -1.19
N GLY A 42 -2.02 2.92 -0.87
CA GLY A 42 -1.71 1.89 -1.85
C GLY A 42 -2.95 1.23 -2.48
N LEU A 43 -4.08 1.16 -1.76
CA LEU A 43 -5.34 0.64 -2.31
C LEU A 43 -5.90 1.60 -3.35
N LEU A 44 -5.88 2.91 -3.06
CA LEU A 44 -6.32 3.95 -3.98
C LEU A 44 -5.42 4.01 -5.23
N THR A 45 -4.10 3.86 -5.07
CA THR A 45 -3.18 3.77 -6.20
C THR A 45 -3.46 2.55 -7.07
N LEU A 46 -3.73 1.38 -6.47
CA LEU A 46 -4.11 0.18 -7.23
C LEU A 46 -5.46 0.35 -7.94
N ALA A 47 -6.43 1.00 -7.30
CA ALA A 47 -7.74 1.29 -7.92
C ALA A 47 -7.57 2.20 -9.14
N LEU A 48 -6.79 3.28 -9.02
CA LEU A 48 -6.46 4.16 -10.14
C LEU A 48 -5.78 3.40 -11.28
N LEU A 49 -4.77 2.58 -10.96
CA LEU A 49 -4.03 1.83 -11.96
C LEU A 49 -4.87 0.73 -12.62
N ALA A 50 -5.84 0.16 -11.91
CA ALA A 50 -6.82 -0.77 -12.46
C ALA A 50 -7.74 -0.07 -13.48
N VAL A 51 -8.21 1.15 -13.19
CA VAL A 51 -8.99 1.99 -14.13
C VAL A 51 -8.19 2.35 -15.38
N LEU A 52 -6.87 2.58 -15.21
CA LEU A 52 -5.95 2.84 -16.32
C LEU A 52 -5.55 1.57 -17.09
N GLY A 53 -6.09 0.40 -16.73
CA GLY A 53 -5.82 -0.88 -17.40
C GLY A 53 -4.38 -1.39 -17.21
N SER A 54 -3.68 -0.94 -16.16
CA SER A 54 -2.32 -1.40 -15.87
C SER A 54 -2.29 -2.87 -15.46
N GLY A 55 -1.32 -3.62 -15.97
CA GLY A 55 -1.09 -4.99 -15.52
C GLY A 55 -0.76 -5.06 -14.02
N LEU A 56 -1.18 -6.14 -13.36
CA LEU A 56 -1.08 -6.30 -11.89
C LEU A 56 0.37 -6.12 -11.36
N GLN A 57 1.37 -6.57 -12.12
CA GLN A 57 2.78 -6.43 -11.73
C GLN A 57 3.25 -4.98 -11.82
N ALA A 58 2.94 -4.28 -12.92
CA ALA A 58 3.27 -2.86 -13.09
C ALA A 58 2.53 -2.01 -12.04
N ALA A 59 1.26 -2.33 -11.79
CA ALA A 59 0.46 -1.64 -10.79
C ALA A 59 1.05 -1.76 -9.38
N ASN A 60 1.53 -2.96 -9.01
CA ASN A 60 2.20 -3.17 -7.73
C ASN A 60 3.54 -2.45 -7.62
N ALA A 61 4.32 -2.37 -8.71
CA ALA A 61 5.57 -1.64 -8.72
C ALA A 61 5.34 -0.13 -8.51
N VAL A 62 4.40 0.46 -9.27
CA VAL A 62 4.04 1.88 -9.14
C VAL A 62 3.47 2.18 -7.75
N LYS A 63 2.55 1.35 -7.23
CA LYS A 63 2.02 1.48 -5.86
C LYS A 63 3.13 1.58 -4.82
N ASN A 64 4.10 0.66 -4.87
CA ASN A 64 5.19 0.63 -3.89
C ASN A 64 6.11 1.84 -4.05
N LEU A 65 6.38 2.27 -5.30
CA LEU A 65 7.20 3.43 -5.58
C LEU A 65 6.53 4.73 -5.09
N THR A 66 5.23 4.90 -5.35
CA THR A 66 4.47 6.07 -4.89
C THR A 66 4.43 6.12 -3.37
N ASN A 67 4.15 4.99 -2.69
CA ASN A 67 4.18 4.92 -1.23
C ASN A 67 5.58 5.24 -0.67
N ALA A 68 6.64 4.70 -1.27
CA ALA A 68 8.01 4.97 -0.84
C ALA A 68 8.36 6.46 -0.99
N ALA A 69 7.99 7.08 -2.12
CA ALA A 69 8.21 8.50 -2.35
C ALA A 69 7.46 9.37 -1.34
N THR A 70 6.18 9.09 -1.10
CA THR A 70 5.38 9.82 -0.10
C THR A 70 5.97 9.69 1.30
N ASN A 71 6.33 8.48 1.71
CA ASN A 71 6.95 8.24 3.03
C ASN A 71 8.32 8.92 3.15
N LEU A 72 9.13 8.93 2.09
CA LEU A 72 10.43 9.61 2.08
C LEU A 72 10.27 11.12 2.25
N VAL A 73 9.34 11.74 1.52
CA VAL A 73 9.05 13.16 1.65
C VAL A 73 8.54 13.48 3.05
N ALA A 74 7.62 12.66 3.59
CA ALA A 74 7.13 12.83 4.96
C ALA A 74 8.27 12.72 5.99
N ALA A 75 9.17 11.74 5.84
CA ALA A 75 10.33 11.57 6.71
C ALA A 75 11.28 12.77 6.65
N ILE A 76 11.59 13.29 5.46
CA ILE A 76 12.42 14.49 5.28
C ILE A 76 11.76 15.71 5.96
N LEU A 77 10.45 15.90 5.77
CA LEU A 77 9.73 17.00 6.40
C LEU A 77 9.75 16.90 7.94
N LEU A 78 9.58 15.70 8.49
CA LEU A 78 9.72 15.44 9.92
C LEU A 78 11.13 15.75 10.42
N MET A 79 12.19 15.35 9.70
CA MET A 79 13.58 15.65 10.08
C MET A 79 13.87 17.14 10.17
N VAL A 80 13.18 17.96 9.37
CA VAL A 80 13.35 19.43 9.37
C VAL A 80 12.46 20.10 10.41
N ARG A 81 11.26 19.57 10.69
CA ARG A 81 10.22 20.24 11.49
C ARG A 81 10.13 19.77 12.93
N ALA A 82 10.54 18.54 13.24
CA ALA A 82 10.38 17.93 14.55
C ALA A 82 11.75 17.66 15.20
N ASP A 83 11.79 17.71 16.53
CA ASP A 83 12.92 17.19 17.29
C ASP A 83 12.82 15.66 17.35
N ILE A 84 13.75 14.99 16.69
CA ILE A 84 13.67 13.54 16.46
C ILE A 84 14.60 12.80 17.43
N PRO A 85 14.06 11.89 18.28
CA PRO A 85 14.90 10.98 19.05
C PRO A 85 15.48 9.90 18.11
N TRP A 86 16.67 10.15 17.57
CA TRP A 86 17.33 9.28 16.58
C TRP A 86 17.50 7.83 17.01
N ALA A 87 17.67 7.56 18.31
CA ALA A 87 17.76 6.21 18.86
C ALA A 87 16.44 5.43 18.67
N LEU A 88 15.30 6.06 18.94
CA LEU A 88 13.97 5.49 18.70
C LEU A 88 13.72 5.28 17.21
N CYS A 89 14.09 6.26 16.37
CA CYS A 89 13.97 6.13 14.92
C CYS A 89 14.79 4.98 14.35
N ALA A 90 16.03 4.80 14.82
CA ALA A 90 16.87 3.68 14.42
C ALA A 90 16.24 2.33 14.83
N GLY A 91 15.71 2.24 16.05
CA GLY A 91 14.98 1.06 16.53
C GLY A 91 13.77 0.72 15.66
N ILE A 92 12.95 1.73 15.34
CA ILE A 92 11.78 1.58 14.46
C ILE A 92 12.20 1.17 13.04
N ALA A 93 13.25 1.78 12.49
CA ALA A 93 13.75 1.46 11.16
C ALA A 93 14.25 0.01 11.08
N VAL A 94 15.06 -0.43 12.05
CA VAL A 94 15.56 -1.81 12.10
C VAL A 94 14.41 -2.80 12.30
N GLY A 95 13.51 -2.53 13.25
CA GLY A 95 12.34 -3.37 13.50
C GLY A 95 11.42 -3.47 12.28
N GLY A 96 11.18 -2.36 11.59
CA GLY A 96 10.38 -2.30 10.38
C GLY A 96 11.01 -3.06 9.21
N VAL A 97 12.31 -2.90 8.98
CA VAL A 97 13.03 -3.64 7.93
C VAL A 97 13.06 -5.13 8.24
N ALA A 98 13.43 -5.51 9.47
CA ALA A 98 13.46 -6.91 9.90
C ALA A 98 12.07 -7.56 9.81
N GLY A 99 11.05 -6.90 10.35
CA GLY A 99 9.66 -7.35 10.30
C GLY A 99 9.12 -7.45 8.87
N GLY A 100 9.43 -6.48 8.01
CA GLY A 100 9.04 -6.49 6.60
C GLY A 100 9.68 -7.65 5.82
N LEU A 101 10.98 -7.88 6.01
CA LEU A 101 11.70 -8.98 5.35
C LEU A 101 11.22 -10.34 5.84
N LEU A 102 11.11 -10.54 7.17
CA LEU A 102 10.63 -11.78 7.77
C LEU A 102 9.18 -12.04 7.36
N GLY A 103 8.32 -11.03 7.46
CA GLY A 103 6.91 -11.10 7.06
C GLY A 103 6.75 -11.47 5.59
N ALA A 104 7.51 -10.85 4.68
CA ALA A 104 7.49 -11.21 3.26
C ALA A 104 7.96 -12.65 3.01
N ARG A 105 8.98 -13.11 3.76
CA ARG A 105 9.52 -14.47 3.62
C ARG A 105 8.54 -15.53 4.12
N VAL A 106 7.86 -15.25 5.24
CA VAL A 106 6.82 -16.13 5.81
C VAL A 106 5.58 -16.12 4.93
N ALA A 107 5.11 -14.95 4.48
CA ALA A 107 3.93 -14.81 3.63
C ALA A 107 4.03 -15.62 2.33
N ARG A 108 5.23 -15.68 1.73
CA ARG A 108 5.48 -16.48 0.52
C ARG A 108 5.40 -18.00 0.74
N ARG A 109 5.48 -18.47 1.99
CA ARG A 109 5.40 -19.90 2.35
C ARG A 109 4.01 -20.34 2.79
N LEU A 110 3.10 -19.40 3.05
CA LEU A 110 1.75 -19.71 3.54
C LEU A 110 0.80 -20.08 2.39
N PRO A 111 -0.12 -21.04 2.59
CA PRO A 111 -1.22 -21.27 1.67
C PRO A 111 -2.11 -20.02 1.52
N ASP A 112 -2.62 -19.77 0.30
CA ASP A 112 -3.42 -18.56 0.00
C ASP A 112 -4.61 -18.35 0.96
N ARG A 113 -5.29 -19.43 1.37
CA ARG A 113 -6.39 -19.36 2.35
C ARG A 113 -5.94 -18.81 3.71
N VAL A 114 -4.78 -19.26 4.19
CA VAL A 114 -4.23 -18.83 5.48
C VAL A 114 -3.77 -17.38 5.40
N LEU A 115 -3.08 -17.01 4.31
CA LEU A 115 -2.63 -15.64 4.08
C LEU A 115 -3.82 -14.67 4.04
N ARG A 116 -4.87 -15.00 3.28
CA ARG A 116 -6.10 -14.19 3.21
C ARG A 116 -6.80 -14.08 4.56
N GLY A 117 -6.95 -15.20 5.27
CA GLY A 117 -7.54 -15.22 6.61
C GLY A 117 -6.76 -14.35 7.60
N ALA A 118 -5.42 -14.43 7.57
CA ALA A 118 -4.56 -13.59 8.40
C ALA A 118 -4.71 -12.10 8.07
N VAL A 119 -4.70 -11.71 6.79
CA VAL A 119 -4.88 -10.31 6.38
C VAL A 119 -6.22 -9.75 6.84
N VAL A 120 -7.31 -10.51 6.66
CA VAL A 120 -8.65 -10.10 7.11
C VAL A 120 -8.72 -10.02 8.63
N GLY A 121 -8.19 -11.03 9.34
CA GLY A 121 -8.19 -11.07 10.79
C GLY A 121 -7.40 -9.92 11.42
N ILE A 122 -6.21 -9.61 10.88
CA ILE A 122 -5.41 -8.47 11.33
C ILE A 122 -6.16 -7.16 11.07
N GLY A 123 -6.71 -6.97 9.86
CA GLY A 123 -7.44 -5.76 9.51
C GLY A 123 -8.65 -5.51 10.41
N LEU A 124 -9.48 -6.53 10.63
CA LEU A 124 -10.64 -6.45 11.54
C LEU A 124 -10.19 -6.22 12.98
N GLY A 125 -9.15 -6.92 13.44
CA GLY A 125 -8.60 -6.74 14.78
C GLY A 125 -8.12 -5.32 15.02
N THR A 126 -7.38 -4.75 14.07
CA THR A 126 -6.93 -3.34 14.15
C THR A 126 -8.10 -2.36 14.11
N ALA A 127 -9.15 -2.64 13.34
CA ALA A 127 -10.32 -1.78 13.26
C ALA A 127 -11.10 -1.78 14.58
N VAL A 128 -11.33 -2.95 15.17
CA VAL A 128 -11.98 -3.08 16.48
C VAL A 128 -11.15 -2.42 17.57
N TRP A 129 -9.84 -2.67 17.59
CA TRP A 129 -8.96 -2.04 18.57
C TRP A 129 -8.97 -0.52 18.47
N ALA A 130 -8.85 0.03 17.25
CA ALA A 130 -8.91 1.47 17.04
C ALA A 130 -10.26 2.08 17.44
N PHE A 131 -11.36 1.33 17.29
CA PHE A 131 -12.70 1.77 17.72
C PHE A 131 -12.86 1.77 19.23
N VAL A 132 -12.24 0.82 19.95
CA VAL A 132 -12.34 0.70 21.41
C VAL A 132 -11.33 1.58 22.14
N ALA A 133 -10.17 1.83 21.55
CA ALA A 133 -9.09 2.64 22.11
C ALA A 133 -9.26 4.16 21.89
N TRP A 134 -10.35 4.56 21.24
CA TRP A 134 -10.76 5.94 21.01
C TRP A 134 -11.72 6.41 22.10
#